data_AF-A0AA36CS74-F1
#
_entry.id   AF-A0AA36CS74-F1
#
_cell.length_a   1.000
_cell.length_b   1.000
_cell.length_c   1.000
_cell.angle_alpha   90.00
_cell.angle_beta   90.00
_cell.angle_gamma   90.00
#
_symmetry.space_group_name_H-M   'P 1'
#
loop_
_entity.id
_entity.type
_entity.pdbx_description
1 polymer ?
#
loop_
_entity_poly.entity_id
_entity_poly.type
_entity_poly.pdbx_seq_one_letter_code
_entity_poly.pdbx_strand_id
1 'polypeptide(L)'
;MITPCFFSQVYHDLLRSEEEFVGELRAAVDHYVRALDSPSVPEAIRANREQLSLNLAELYNFHANVMLKGLQYYGDDPGKVGQTFVRLEGDFDHHVQFYKQLPQALDLLEVEPYASFFQKLSDRSEAGSRSFADHLAAVADRMTHYQNYFREFVKYSSRLGVSTKGMQRALELCLSVPQRVSDLDFLENITGYPGDPLKLGRIIRHDSFLVSEGDETTTERRHAFLFRNKLMLTTKIEGSPTKYEHIASLRLDKYTARKYGADEDTIHFKPSELGLPTFRLKSEDPGGEYVVKAWLKDVELDREEYVSSRGHIRPLETPVHRNRA
;
A
#
# COMPACT_ATOMS: atom_id res chain seq x y z
N MET A 1 27.90 6.39 -23.60
CA MET A 1 26.80 5.71 -24.32
C MET A 1 26.27 4.61 -23.42
N ILE A 2 25.04 4.70 -22.92
CA ILE A 2 24.42 3.64 -22.12
C ILE A 2 23.68 2.75 -23.10
N THR A 3 24.15 1.51 -23.26
CA THR A 3 23.51 0.52 -24.13
C THR A 3 22.23 -0.03 -23.47
N PRO A 4 21.24 -0.48 -24.27
CA PRO A 4 20.03 -1.17 -23.80
C PRO A 4 20.31 -2.36 -22.83
N CYS A 5 21.53 -2.88 -22.86
CA CYS A 5 22.04 -3.94 -22.01
C CYS A 5 21.93 -3.64 -20.50
N PHE A 6 22.16 -2.38 -20.07
CA PHE A 6 22.16 -2.06 -18.63
C PHE A 6 20.78 -2.12 -17.97
N PHE A 7 19.72 -1.72 -18.68
CA PHE A 7 18.35 -1.85 -18.17
C PHE A 7 17.98 -3.33 -18.00
N SER A 8 18.31 -4.15 -19.01
CA SER A 8 18.13 -5.60 -18.98
C SER A 8 18.89 -6.22 -17.80
N GLN A 9 20.12 -5.77 -17.55
CA GLN A 9 20.93 -6.26 -16.43
C GLN A 9 20.25 -6.01 -15.08
N VAL A 10 19.82 -4.78 -14.81
CA VAL A 10 19.14 -4.44 -13.55
C VAL A 10 17.86 -5.26 -13.36
N TYR A 11 17.13 -5.52 -14.45
CA TYR A 11 15.95 -6.38 -14.42
C TYR A 11 16.29 -7.86 -14.12
N HIS A 12 17.34 -8.41 -14.72
CA HIS A 12 17.79 -9.77 -14.40
C HIS A 12 18.32 -9.88 -12.97
N ASP A 13 18.99 -8.85 -12.46
CA ASP A 13 19.43 -8.80 -11.06
C ASP A 13 18.24 -8.73 -10.10
N LEU A 14 17.20 -7.94 -10.42
CA LEU A 14 15.93 -7.96 -9.69
C LEU A 14 15.31 -9.35 -9.69
N LEU A 15 15.21 -10.01 -10.85
CA LEU A 15 14.59 -11.33 -10.98
C LEU A 15 15.37 -12.39 -10.18
N ARG A 16 16.70 -12.42 -10.28
CA ARG A 16 17.54 -13.32 -9.49
C ARG A 16 17.36 -13.08 -7.99
N SER A 17 17.36 -11.81 -7.57
CA SER A 17 17.13 -11.47 -6.16
C SER A 17 15.74 -11.91 -5.67
N GLU A 18 14.73 -11.97 -6.55
CA GLU A 18 13.41 -12.47 -6.20
C GLU A 18 13.42 -13.99 -6.02
N GLU A 19 14.12 -14.73 -6.88
CA GLU A 19 14.28 -16.18 -6.76
C GLU A 19 14.98 -16.55 -5.46
N GLU A 20 16.06 -15.83 -5.12
CA GLU A 20 16.78 -15.96 -3.85
C GLU A 20 15.86 -15.65 -2.66
N PHE A 21 15.13 -14.52 -2.69
CA PHE A 21 14.22 -14.14 -1.63
C PHE A 21 13.06 -15.13 -1.43
N VAL A 22 12.52 -15.70 -2.51
CA VAL A 22 11.52 -16.78 -2.43
C VAL A 22 12.09 -18.02 -1.75
N GLY A 23 13.36 -18.35 -2.03
CA GLY A 23 14.08 -19.43 -1.33
C GLY A 23 14.24 -19.14 0.17
N GLU A 24 14.61 -17.92 0.53
CA GLU A 24 14.74 -17.48 1.93
C GLU A 24 13.41 -17.51 2.68
N LEU A 25 12.31 -17.05 2.06
CA LEU A 25 10.96 -17.14 2.62
C LEU A 25 10.52 -18.60 2.80
N ARG A 26 10.80 -19.46 1.81
CA ARG A 26 10.51 -20.90 1.93
C ARG A 26 11.24 -21.51 3.13
N ALA A 27 12.53 -21.22 3.28
CA ALA A 27 13.32 -21.72 4.41
C ALA A 27 12.73 -21.24 5.75
N ALA A 28 12.33 -19.97 5.84
CA ALA A 28 11.67 -19.44 7.03
C ALA A 28 10.36 -20.20 7.36
N VAL A 29 9.53 -20.46 6.35
CA VAL A 29 8.26 -21.17 6.52
C VAL A 29 8.47 -22.65 6.88
N ASP A 30 9.31 -23.35 6.12
CA ASP A 30 9.50 -24.80 6.28
C ASP A 30 10.24 -25.16 7.57
N HIS A 31 11.18 -24.32 8.01
CA HIS A 31 12.00 -24.59 9.21
C HIS A 31 11.40 -24.00 10.49
N TYR A 32 10.97 -22.74 10.46
CA TYR A 32 10.51 -22.05 11.68
C TYR A 32 9.00 -22.11 11.85
N VAL A 33 8.22 -21.67 10.84
CA VAL A 33 6.75 -21.61 10.97
C VAL A 33 6.18 -23.01 11.17
N ARG A 34 6.63 -23.99 10.38
CA ARG A 34 6.19 -25.38 10.50
C ARG A 34 6.57 -26.01 11.85
N ALA A 35 7.68 -25.61 12.46
CA ALA A 35 8.07 -26.12 13.77
C ALA A 35 7.09 -25.71 14.88
N LEU A 36 6.38 -24.59 14.71
CA LEU A 36 5.34 -24.13 15.65
C LEU A 36 4.13 -25.08 15.70
N ASP A 37 3.90 -25.86 14.64
CA ASP A 37 2.79 -26.82 14.56
C ASP A 37 3.16 -28.20 15.14
N SER A 38 4.40 -28.39 15.62
CA SER A 38 4.81 -29.66 16.22
C SER A 38 4.02 -29.95 17.51
N PRO A 39 3.53 -31.19 17.73
CA PRO A 39 2.86 -31.56 18.98
C PRO A 39 3.71 -31.30 20.23
N SER A 40 5.04 -31.32 20.08
CA SER A 40 6.02 -31.15 21.17
C SER A 40 6.36 -29.70 21.51
N VAL A 41 5.72 -28.70 20.89
CA VAL A 41 6.00 -27.30 21.23
C VAL A 41 5.51 -26.97 22.64
N PRO A 42 6.28 -26.19 23.43
CA PRO A 42 5.86 -25.71 24.73
C PRO A 42 4.55 -24.91 24.66
N GLU A 43 3.76 -24.93 25.73
CA GLU A 43 2.45 -24.26 25.79
C GLU A 43 2.53 -22.75 25.49
N ALA A 44 3.55 -22.06 26.02
CA ALA A 44 3.77 -20.63 25.76
C ALA A 44 3.99 -20.33 24.26
N ILE A 45 4.73 -21.19 23.55
CA ILE A 45 4.96 -21.07 22.10
C ILE A 45 3.65 -21.28 21.35
N ARG A 46 2.89 -22.30 21.75
CA ARG A 46 1.58 -22.62 21.14
C ARG A 46 0.58 -21.47 21.33
N ALA A 47 0.55 -20.86 22.52
CA ALA A 47 -0.35 -19.77 22.84
C ALA A 47 -0.08 -18.50 22.00
N ASN A 48 1.17 -18.27 21.59
CA ASN A 48 1.57 -17.11 20.79
C ASN A 48 1.92 -17.49 19.34
N ARG A 49 1.43 -18.64 18.85
CA ARG A 49 1.74 -19.16 17.51
C ARG A 49 1.53 -18.12 16.41
N GLU A 50 0.39 -17.44 16.42
CA GLU A 50 0.04 -16.47 15.36
C GLU A 50 0.97 -15.25 15.34
N GLN A 51 1.37 -14.75 16.52
CA GLN A 51 2.33 -13.65 16.63
C GLN A 51 3.73 -14.08 16.19
N LEU A 52 4.13 -15.31 16.52
CA LEU A 52 5.43 -15.87 16.16
C LEU A 52 5.52 -16.28 14.68
N SER A 53 4.42 -16.70 14.05
CA SER A 53 4.39 -17.02 12.62
C SER A 53 4.24 -15.80 11.73
N LEU A 54 3.71 -14.70 12.28
CA LEU A 54 3.22 -13.54 11.53
C LEU A 54 2.33 -14.02 10.36
N ASN A 55 2.44 -13.39 9.20
CA ASN A 55 1.84 -13.81 7.93
C ASN A 55 2.90 -14.30 6.91
N LEU A 56 3.95 -14.98 7.39
CA LEU A 56 5.07 -15.44 6.54
C LEU A 56 4.64 -16.43 5.46
N ALA A 57 3.62 -17.27 5.73
CA ALA A 57 3.11 -18.22 4.74
C ALA A 57 2.39 -17.52 3.59
N GLU A 58 1.61 -16.49 3.89
CA GLU A 58 0.93 -15.64 2.92
C GLU A 58 1.94 -14.86 2.08
N LEU A 59 2.96 -14.27 2.71
CA LEU A 59 4.07 -13.61 2.01
C LEU A 59 4.82 -14.57 1.09
N TYR A 60 5.18 -15.76 1.57
CA TYR A 60 5.81 -16.79 0.75
C TYR A 60 4.95 -17.12 -0.47
N ASN A 61 3.65 -17.35 -0.27
CA ASN A 61 2.73 -17.64 -1.36
C ASN A 61 2.64 -16.48 -2.37
N PHE A 62 2.51 -15.24 -1.89
CA PHE A 62 2.51 -14.04 -2.74
C PHE A 62 3.79 -13.98 -3.59
N HIS A 63 4.97 -14.08 -2.97
CA HIS A 63 6.23 -13.96 -3.68
C HIS A 63 6.47 -15.12 -4.67
N ALA A 64 6.25 -16.36 -4.23
CA ALA A 64 6.51 -17.54 -5.05
C ALA A 64 5.51 -17.70 -6.21
N ASN A 65 4.23 -17.42 -5.97
CA ASN A 65 3.16 -17.76 -6.92
C ASN A 65 2.61 -16.57 -7.71
N VAL A 66 2.82 -15.35 -7.24
CA VAL A 66 2.29 -14.14 -7.88
C VAL A 66 3.43 -13.25 -8.35
N MET A 67 4.31 -12.84 -7.45
CA MET A 67 5.35 -11.86 -7.75
C MET A 67 6.40 -12.42 -8.71
N LEU A 68 7.03 -13.54 -8.37
CA LEU A 68 8.07 -14.16 -9.20
C LEU A 68 7.56 -14.52 -10.59
N LYS A 69 6.37 -15.15 -10.67
CA LYS A 69 5.73 -15.46 -11.96
C LYS A 69 5.37 -14.21 -12.75
N GLY A 70 4.91 -13.16 -12.07
CA GLY A 70 4.60 -11.87 -12.66
C GLY A 70 5.83 -11.16 -13.23
N LEU A 71 6.98 -11.28 -12.57
CA LEU A 71 8.27 -10.83 -13.11
C LEU A 71 8.63 -11.68 -14.32
N GLN A 72 8.70 -13.02 -14.21
CA GLN A 72 9.08 -13.94 -15.29
C GLN A 72 8.24 -13.77 -16.56
N TYR A 73 6.94 -13.50 -16.44
CA TYR A 73 6.04 -13.28 -17.58
C TYR A 73 6.50 -12.14 -18.51
N TYR A 74 7.18 -11.12 -17.95
CA TYR A 74 7.74 -10.01 -18.72
C TYR A 74 9.27 -10.09 -18.87
N GLY A 75 9.84 -11.30 -18.77
CA GLY A 75 11.28 -11.54 -18.91
C GLY A 75 11.88 -10.95 -20.19
N ASP A 76 11.10 -10.99 -21.28
CA ASP A 76 11.49 -10.48 -22.60
C ASP A 76 11.10 -9.00 -22.84
N ASP A 77 10.36 -8.38 -21.91
CA ASP A 77 10.00 -6.95 -21.97
C ASP A 77 10.20 -6.25 -20.61
N PRO A 78 11.48 -6.03 -20.22
CA PRO A 78 11.81 -5.39 -18.95
C PRO A 78 11.14 -4.02 -18.74
N GLY A 79 10.80 -3.31 -19.83
CA GLY A 79 10.13 -2.01 -19.77
C GLY A 79 8.75 -2.05 -19.09
N LYS A 80 8.15 -3.24 -18.93
CA LYS A 80 6.86 -3.44 -18.26
C LYS A 80 6.97 -3.74 -16.78
N VAL A 81 8.16 -3.84 -16.19
CA VAL A 81 8.32 -4.18 -14.77
C VAL A 81 7.54 -3.24 -13.83
N GLY A 82 7.52 -1.93 -14.13
CA GLY A 82 6.72 -0.97 -13.35
C GLY A 82 5.21 -1.24 -13.42
N GLN A 83 4.69 -1.68 -14.58
CA GLN A 83 3.28 -2.05 -14.73
C GLN A 83 2.93 -3.30 -13.91
N THR A 84 3.84 -4.27 -13.81
CA THR A 84 3.65 -5.46 -12.98
C THR A 84 3.42 -5.08 -11.52
N PHE A 85 4.27 -4.24 -10.94
CA PHE A 85 4.14 -3.81 -9.55
C PHE A 85 2.85 -3.03 -9.31
N VAL A 86 2.51 -2.08 -10.19
CA VAL A 86 1.27 -1.30 -10.06
C VAL A 86 0.03 -2.20 -10.14
N ARG A 87 0.04 -3.21 -11.01
CA ARG A 87 -1.07 -4.19 -11.10
C ARG A 87 -1.22 -5.02 -9.83
N LEU A 88 -0.12 -5.28 -9.13
CA LEU A 88 -0.06 -6.07 -7.89
C LEU A 88 -0.14 -5.19 -6.64
N GLU A 89 -0.53 -3.92 -6.75
CA GLU A 89 -0.55 -2.98 -5.62
C GLU A 89 -1.29 -3.53 -4.38
N GLY A 90 -2.46 -4.16 -4.57
CA GLY A 90 -3.22 -4.75 -3.47
C GLY A 90 -2.55 -5.98 -2.86
N ASP A 91 -1.76 -6.73 -3.63
CA ASP A 91 -1.03 -7.88 -3.11
C ASP A 91 0.11 -7.47 -2.17
N PHE A 92 0.59 -6.22 -2.24
CA PHE A 92 1.57 -5.69 -1.27
C PHE A 92 0.98 -5.44 0.12
N ASP A 93 -0.34 -5.58 0.31
CA ASP A 93 -0.96 -5.49 1.64
C ASP A 93 -0.46 -6.61 2.58
N HIS A 94 0.05 -7.73 2.05
CA HIS A 94 0.76 -8.74 2.84
C HIS A 94 2.01 -8.16 3.54
N HIS A 95 2.74 -7.25 2.89
CA HIS A 95 3.87 -6.56 3.53
C HIS A 95 3.40 -5.56 4.58
N VAL A 96 2.29 -4.86 4.35
CA VAL A 96 1.71 -3.93 5.35
C VAL A 96 1.33 -4.69 6.62
N GLN A 97 0.64 -5.83 6.47
CA GLN A 97 0.29 -6.71 7.59
C GLN A 97 1.54 -7.22 8.32
N PHE A 98 2.57 -7.64 7.57
CA PHE A 98 3.83 -8.08 8.15
C PHE A 98 4.47 -6.98 9.00
N TYR A 99 4.61 -5.77 8.47
CA TYR A 99 5.19 -4.65 9.22
C TYR A 99 4.37 -4.29 10.46
N LYS A 100 3.04 -4.42 10.44
CA LYS A 100 2.19 -4.22 11.62
C LYS A 100 2.49 -5.25 12.73
N GLN A 101 2.72 -6.50 12.35
CA GLN A 101 2.96 -7.61 13.29
C GLN A 101 4.40 -7.67 13.79
N LEU A 102 5.35 -7.18 12.98
CA LEU A 102 6.79 -7.33 13.19
C LEU A 102 7.30 -6.85 14.56
N PRO A 103 6.93 -5.66 15.09
CA PRO A 103 7.46 -5.19 16.37
C PRO A 103 7.15 -6.15 17.53
N GLN A 104 5.89 -6.60 17.63
CA GLN A 104 5.46 -7.52 18.69
C GLN A 104 6.14 -8.89 18.56
N ALA A 105 6.35 -9.35 17.32
CA ALA A 105 7.07 -10.59 17.10
C ALA A 105 8.54 -10.49 17.54
N LEU A 106 9.24 -9.39 17.20
CA LEU A 106 10.61 -9.16 17.63
C LEU A 106 10.74 -9.08 19.15
N ASP A 107 9.85 -8.34 19.82
CA ASP A 107 9.81 -8.25 21.29
C ASP A 107 9.67 -9.63 21.94
N LEU A 108 8.82 -10.50 21.38
CA LEU A 108 8.68 -11.88 21.87
C LEU A 108 9.96 -12.69 21.69
N LEU A 109 10.68 -12.54 20.56
CA LEU A 109 11.89 -13.29 20.28
C LEU A 109 13.05 -12.97 21.23
N GLU A 110 12.99 -11.85 21.94
CA GLU A 110 14.02 -11.43 22.90
C GLU A 110 13.79 -11.98 24.33
N VAL A 111 12.62 -12.56 24.61
CA VAL A 111 12.27 -13.02 25.97
C VAL A 111 12.12 -14.53 26.08
N GLU A 112 12.36 -15.07 27.27
CA GLU A 112 12.13 -16.49 27.57
C GLU A 112 10.62 -16.79 27.68
N PRO A 113 10.16 -17.98 27.22
CA PRO A 113 10.92 -19.10 26.68
C PRO A 113 11.17 -19.04 25.15
N TYR A 114 10.74 -17.98 24.46
CA TYR A 114 10.77 -17.88 23.00
C TYR A 114 12.19 -17.78 22.44
N ALA A 115 13.03 -16.94 23.04
CA ALA A 115 14.44 -16.77 22.66
C ALA A 115 15.16 -18.12 22.59
N SER A 116 15.13 -18.89 23.69
CA SER A 116 15.70 -20.24 23.76
C SER A 116 15.07 -21.24 22.79
N PHE A 117 13.77 -21.12 22.49
CA PHE A 117 13.11 -22.00 21.52
C PHE A 117 13.62 -21.77 20.10
N PHE A 118 13.67 -20.51 19.65
CA PHE A 118 14.15 -20.16 18.31
C PHE A 118 15.65 -20.35 18.15
N GLN A 119 16.44 -20.12 19.20
CA GLN A 119 17.88 -20.46 19.19
C GLN A 119 18.09 -21.95 18.93
N LYS A 120 17.36 -22.83 19.64
CA LYS A 120 17.45 -24.29 19.41
C LYS A 120 17.03 -24.72 18.02
N LEU A 121 16.07 -24.02 17.40
CA LEU A 121 15.72 -24.26 16.00
C LEU A 121 16.86 -23.82 15.06
N SER A 122 17.47 -22.66 15.32
CA SER A 122 18.63 -22.18 14.60
C SER A 122 19.81 -23.15 14.70
N ASP A 123 20.12 -23.67 15.88
CA ASP A 123 21.24 -24.58 16.12
C ASP A 123 21.09 -25.94 15.41
N ARG A 124 19.86 -26.31 15.04
CA ARG A 124 19.57 -27.54 14.28
C ARG A 124 19.73 -27.39 12.77
N SER A 125 19.84 -26.16 12.28
CA SER A 125 20.07 -25.88 10.86
C SER A 125 21.56 -25.99 10.52
N GLU A 126 21.89 -26.01 9.22
CA GLU A 126 23.29 -26.07 8.79
C GLU A 126 24.07 -24.86 9.30
N ALA A 127 25.35 -25.06 9.64
CA ALA A 127 26.19 -23.97 10.13
C ALA A 127 26.25 -22.81 9.12
N GLY A 128 25.93 -21.60 9.58
CA GLY A 128 25.82 -20.41 8.73
C GLY A 128 24.42 -20.12 8.18
N SER A 129 23.42 -20.95 8.50
CA SER A 129 22.02 -20.62 8.25
C SER A 129 21.60 -19.38 9.04
N ARG A 130 20.71 -18.59 8.45
CA ARG A 130 20.13 -17.40 9.06
C ARG A 130 19.28 -17.76 10.27
N SER A 131 19.33 -16.93 11.31
CA SER A 131 18.40 -17.02 12.43
C SER A 131 16.99 -16.63 11.99
N PHE A 132 15.97 -16.90 12.81
CA PHE A 132 14.61 -16.46 12.50
C PHE A 132 14.50 -14.93 12.42
N ALA A 133 15.19 -14.21 13.30
CA ALA A 133 15.25 -12.75 13.26
C ALA A 133 15.90 -12.23 11.97
N ASP A 134 16.95 -12.89 11.47
CA ASP A 134 17.58 -12.54 10.19
C ASP A 134 16.63 -12.75 9.01
N HIS A 135 15.79 -13.80 9.03
CA HIS A 135 14.75 -13.99 8.04
C HIS A 135 13.70 -12.87 8.09
N LEU A 136 13.23 -12.49 9.29
CA LEU A 136 12.29 -11.37 9.45
C LEU A 136 12.89 -10.04 8.95
N ALA A 137 14.16 -9.78 9.24
CA ALA A 137 14.88 -8.61 8.73
C ALA A 137 14.96 -8.63 7.18
N ALA A 138 15.28 -9.77 6.57
CA ALA A 138 15.30 -9.90 5.11
C ALA A 138 13.94 -9.60 4.45
N VAL A 139 12.84 -10.00 5.09
CA VAL A 139 11.48 -9.64 4.64
C VAL A 139 11.24 -8.14 4.76
N ALA A 140 11.60 -7.56 5.91
CA ALA A 140 11.46 -6.12 6.16
C ALA A 140 12.27 -5.27 5.14
N ASP A 141 13.46 -5.74 4.77
CA ASP A 141 14.35 -5.05 3.84
C ASP A 141 13.95 -5.22 2.36
N ARG A 142 13.10 -6.20 2.04
CA ARG A 142 12.73 -6.49 0.64
C ARG A 142 12.15 -5.27 -0.06
N MET A 143 11.36 -4.47 0.66
CA MET A 143 10.79 -3.26 0.10
C MET A 143 11.86 -2.21 -0.25
N THR A 144 12.89 -2.08 0.58
CA THR A 144 14.05 -1.22 0.31
C THR A 144 14.80 -1.69 -0.93
N HIS A 145 14.95 -3.00 -1.14
CA HIS A 145 15.55 -3.55 -2.35
C HIS A 145 14.75 -3.15 -3.60
N TYR A 146 13.43 -3.32 -3.61
CA TYR A 146 12.60 -2.87 -4.74
C TYR A 146 12.74 -1.37 -5.01
N GLN A 147 12.75 -0.54 -3.97
CA GLN A 147 12.96 0.89 -4.13
C GLN A 147 14.30 1.20 -4.82
N ASN A 148 15.38 0.48 -4.48
CA ASN A 148 16.68 0.66 -5.11
C ASN A 148 16.66 0.30 -6.59
N TYR A 149 16.10 -0.86 -6.95
CA TYR A 149 15.93 -1.26 -8.34
C TYR A 149 15.11 -0.24 -9.14
N PHE A 150 14.00 0.28 -8.57
CA PHE A 150 13.20 1.28 -9.27
C PHE A 150 13.87 2.65 -9.40
N ARG A 151 14.67 3.08 -8.42
CA ARG A 151 15.51 4.29 -8.58
C ARG A 151 16.48 4.12 -9.74
N GLU A 152 17.06 2.94 -9.90
CA GLU A 152 17.92 2.62 -11.04
C GLU A 152 17.14 2.61 -12.36
N PHE A 153 16.00 1.93 -12.44
CA PHE A 153 15.17 1.92 -13.64
C PHE A 153 14.73 3.32 -14.07
N VAL A 154 14.33 4.18 -13.12
CA VAL A 154 13.99 5.58 -13.40
C VAL A 154 15.21 6.32 -13.96
N LYS A 155 16.36 6.21 -13.29
CA LYS A 155 17.62 6.84 -13.73
C LYS A 155 18.00 6.42 -15.14
N TYR A 156 17.91 5.13 -15.49
CA TYR A 156 18.23 4.65 -16.84
C TYR A 156 17.19 5.09 -17.87
N SER A 157 15.90 5.00 -17.54
CA SER A 157 14.81 5.42 -18.43
C SER A 157 14.93 6.90 -18.80
N SER A 158 15.20 7.77 -17.81
CA SER A 158 15.44 9.20 -18.05
C SER A 158 16.63 9.46 -18.97
N ARG A 159 17.73 8.72 -18.80
CA ARG A 159 18.93 8.87 -19.63
C ARG A 159 18.72 8.41 -21.08
N LEU A 160 17.81 7.47 -21.30
CA LEU A 160 17.43 6.98 -22.62
C LEU A 160 16.31 7.81 -23.27
N GLY A 161 15.76 8.80 -22.57
CA GLY A 161 14.65 9.62 -23.07
C GLY A 161 13.33 8.86 -23.20
N VAL A 162 13.19 7.71 -22.53
CA VAL A 162 11.94 6.93 -22.53
C VAL A 162 11.09 7.27 -21.30
N SER A 163 9.79 6.95 -21.37
CA SER A 163 8.85 7.27 -20.29
C SER A 163 9.25 6.62 -18.97
N THR A 164 9.31 7.43 -17.91
CA THR A 164 9.61 6.98 -16.54
C THR A 164 8.35 6.74 -15.71
N LYS A 165 7.16 7.03 -16.25
CA LYS A 165 5.90 7.08 -15.49
C LYS A 165 5.59 5.75 -14.78
N GLY A 166 5.74 4.63 -15.47
CA GLY A 166 5.49 3.31 -14.88
C GLY A 166 6.47 2.97 -13.75
N MET A 167 7.75 3.30 -13.94
CA MET A 167 8.80 3.05 -12.95
C MET A 167 8.66 3.95 -11.71
N GLN A 168 8.29 5.21 -11.91
CA GLN A 168 8.01 6.15 -10.82
C GLN A 168 6.82 5.70 -9.99
N ARG A 169 5.72 5.28 -10.63
CA ARG A 169 4.56 4.75 -9.91
C ARG A 169 4.90 3.50 -9.08
N ALA A 170 5.70 2.59 -9.63
CA ALA A 170 6.14 1.42 -8.88
C ALA A 170 7.10 1.79 -7.72
N LEU A 171 7.97 2.78 -7.89
CA LEU A 171 8.78 3.33 -6.81
C LEU A 171 7.91 3.94 -5.70
N GLU A 172 6.91 4.73 -6.06
CA GLU A 172 5.95 5.33 -5.13
C GLU A 172 5.18 4.27 -4.35
N LEU A 173 4.73 3.20 -5.02
CA LEU A 173 4.14 2.04 -4.37
C LEU A 173 5.08 1.48 -3.31
N CYS A 174 6.32 1.16 -3.68
CA CYS A 174 7.29 0.55 -2.76
C CYS A 174 7.66 1.47 -1.59
N LEU A 175 7.71 2.79 -1.81
CA LEU A 175 7.91 3.77 -0.75
C LEU A 175 6.71 3.88 0.19
N SER A 176 5.49 3.67 -0.33
CA SER A 176 4.27 3.81 0.45
C SER A 176 4.02 2.65 1.39
N VAL A 177 4.44 1.42 1.05
CA VAL A 177 4.07 0.21 1.82
C VAL A 177 4.44 0.30 3.31
N PRO A 178 5.67 0.69 3.72
CA PRO A 178 5.98 0.84 5.14
C PRO A 178 5.18 1.95 5.83
N GLN A 179 4.80 3.01 5.09
CA GLN A 179 4.00 4.11 5.64
C GLN A 179 2.53 3.74 5.84
N ARG A 180 2.00 2.78 5.07
CA ARG A 180 0.61 2.32 5.19
C ARG A 180 0.31 1.67 6.54
N VAL A 181 1.30 1.25 7.31
CA VAL A 181 1.09 0.76 8.68
C VAL A 181 0.50 1.86 9.56
N SER A 182 1.02 3.09 9.43
CA SER A 182 0.46 4.27 10.11
C SER A 182 -0.98 4.56 9.63
N ASP A 183 -1.26 4.32 8.34
CA ASP A 183 -2.62 4.47 7.80
C ASP A 183 -3.61 3.49 8.46
N LEU A 184 -3.17 2.25 8.77
CA LEU A 184 -4.01 1.26 9.45
C LEU A 184 -4.45 1.73 10.85
N ASP A 185 -3.57 2.40 11.59
CA ASP A 185 -3.93 2.94 12.90
C ASP A 185 -5.08 3.96 12.79
N PHE A 186 -5.08 4.79 11.74
CA PHE A 186 -6.21 5.69 11.49
C PHE A 186 -7.47 4.89 11.14
N LEU A 187 -7.38 3.93 10.23
CA LEU A 187 -8.51 3.13 9.75
C LEU A 187 -9.19 2.34 10.87
N GLU A 188 -8.41 1.70 11.75
CA GLU A 188 -8.92 0.92 12.89
C GLU A 188 -9.61 1.79 13.94
N ASN A 189 -9.29 3.08 13.97
CA ASN A 189 -9.86 4.05 14.89
C ASN A 189 -10.98 4.91 14.27
N ILE A 190 -11.41 4.63 13.02
CA ILE A 190 -12.63 5.21 12.43
C ILE A 190 -13.85 4.51 13.04
N THR A 191 -14.73 5.29 13.68
CA THR A 191 -15.97 4.79 14.29
C THR A 191 -17.19 5.35 13.60
N GLY A 192 -18.34 4.66 13.66
CA GLY A 192 -19.60 5.15 13.09
C GLY A 192 -19.72 5.06 11.56
N TYR A 193 -18.67 4.63 10.86
CA TYR A 193 -18.74 4.41 9.41
C TYR A 193 -19.68 3.23 9.10
N PRO A 194 -20.65 3.36 8.18
CA PRO A 194 -21.62 2.29 7.88
C PRO A 194 -21.03 1.07 7.16
N GLY A 195 -19.78 1.15 6.71
CA GLY A 195 -19.05 0.04 6.09
C GLY A 195 -17.85 -0.38 6.93
N ASP A 196 -17.00 -1.22 6.33
CA ASP A 196 -15.72 -1.61 6.92
C ASP A 196 -14.63 -0.60 6.51
N PRO A 197 -14.05 0.17 7.45
CA PRO A 197 -12.99 1.13 7.15
C PRO A 197 -11.77 0.49 6.48
N LEU A 198 -11.45 -0.78 6.82
CA LEU A 198 -10.31 -1.49 6.25
C LEU A 198 -10.49 -1.79 4.76
N LYS A 199 -11.74 -1.78 4.26
CA LYS A 199 -12.06 -1.95 2.83
C LYS A 199 -12.08 -0.64 2.04
N LEU A 200 -11.79 0.49 2.67
CA LEU A 200 -11.67 1.79 2.00
C LEU A 200 -10.38 1.89 1.16
N GLY A 201 -9.43 0.99 1.41
CA GLY A 201 -8.11 1.01 0.80
C GLY A 201 -7.20 2.06 1.43
N ARG A 202 -6.12 2.39 0.71
CA ARG A 202 -5.09 3.32 1.17
C ARG A 202 -5.64 4.74 1.40
N ILE A 203 -5.21 5.36 2.51
CA ILE A 203 -5.37 6.80 2.73
C ILE A 203 -4.39 7.53 1.80
N ILE A 204 -4.93 8.33 0.87
CA ILE A 204 -4.12 9.15 -0.05
C ILE A 204 -3.56 10.36 0.71
N ARG A 205 -4.40 10.97 1.55
CA ARG A 205 -4.08 12.15 2.35
C ARG A 205 -5.08 12.29 3.49
N HIS A 206 -4.67 12.87 4.61
CA HIS A 206 -5.60 13.26 5.67
C HIS A 206 -5.08 14.47 6.43
N ASP A 207 -5.97 15.42 6.72
CA ASP A 207 -5.64 16.70 7.35
C ASP A 207 -6.89 17.24 8.09
N SER A 208 -6.70 18.23 8.98
CA SER A 208 -7.81 18.87 9.69
C SER A 208 -8.24 20.16 8.98
N PHE A 209 -9.55 20.36 8.83
CA PHE A 209 -10.13 21.51 8.14
C PHE A 209 -11.26 22.12 8.94
N LEU A 210 -11.48 23.42 8.75
CA LEU A 210 -12.76 24.06 9.02
C LEU A 210 -13.69 23.79 7.84
N VAL A 211 -14.77 23.06 8.10
CA VAL A 211 -15.73 22.62 7.08
C VAL A 211 -17.02 23.41 7.21
N SER A 212 -17.50 23.95 6.09
CA SER A 212 -18.88 24.46 5.96
C SER A 212 -19.63 23.72 4.86
N GLU A 213 -20.90 23.44 5.11
CA GLU A 213 -21.82 22.73 4.22
C GLU A 213 -22.86 23.70 3.63
N GLY A 214 -23.10 23.63 2.32
CA GLY A 214 -24.06 24.47 1.62
C GLY A 214 -23.78 25.97 1.74
N ASP A 215 -24.85 26.72 2.00
CA ASP A 215 -24.81 28.17 2.21
C ASP A 215 -24.63 28.54 3.69
N GLU A 216 -24.40 27.55 4.57
CA GLU A 216 -24.19 27.80 5.98
C GLU A 216 -22.87 28.53 6.23
N THR A 217 -22.92 29.54 7.10
CA THR A 217 -21.74 30.28 7.55
C THR A 217 -21.02 29.59 8.70
N THR A 218 -21.66 28.59 9.33
CA THR A 218 -21.08 27.83 10.44
C THR A 218 -19.96 26.95 9.91
N THR A 219 -18.79 27.04 10.55
CA THR A 219 -17.66 26.18 10.26
C THR A 219 -17.38 25.27 11.44
N GLU A 220 -17.26 23.97 11.18
CA GLU A 220 -16.92 22.98 12.20
C GLU A 220 -15.58 22.33 11.87
N ARG A 221 -14.77 22.10 12.90
CA ARG A 221 -13.50 21.40 12.73
C ARG A 221 -13.77 19.93 12.44
N ARG A 222 -13.38 19.48 11.25
CA ARG A 222 -13.46 18.07 10.83
C ARG A 222 -12.07 17.58 10.45
N HIS A 223 -11.81 16.30 10.69
CA HIS A 223 -10.66 15.61 10.11
C HIS A 223 -11.12 14.96 8.81
N ALA A 224 -10.42 15.25 7.72
CA ALA A 224 -10.77 14.78 6.39
C ALA A 224 -9.80 13.66 5.98
N PHE A 225 -10.33 12.54 5.52
CA PHE A 225 -9.56 11.45 4.91
C PHE A 225 -9.89 11.35 3.43
N LEU A 226 -8.86 11.41 2.59
CA LEU A 226 -8.95 11.22 1.15
C LEU A 226 -8.61 9.76 0.81
N PHE A 227 -9.55 9.09 0.14
CA PHE A 227 -9.41 7.75 -0.40
C PHE A 227 -9.66 7.77 -1.91
N ARG A 228 -9.40 6.64 -2.58
CA ARG A 228 -9.77 6.45 -3.98
C ARG A 228 -11.27 6.68 -4.18
N ASN A 229 -11.62 7.65 -5.03
CA ASN A 229 -12.99 8.07 -5.35
C ASN A 229 -13.86 8.45 -4.12
N LYS A 230 -13.27 8.79 -2.97
CA LYS A 230 -14.04 9.11 -1.76
C LYS A 230 -13.30 10.13 -0.88
N LEU A 231 -14.04 11.13 -0.41
CA LEU A 231 -13.63 11.99 0.72
C LEU A 231 -14.50 11.64 1.92
N MET A 232 -13.88 11.33 3.05
CA MET A 232 -14.56 11.08 4.33
C MET A 232 -14.30 12.25 5.29
N LEU A 233 -15.36 12.73 5.93
CA LEU A 233 -15.29 13.74 6.98
C LEU A 233 -15.61 13.08 8.31
N THR A 234 -14.78 13.35 9.33
CA THR A 234 -14.94 12.81 10.68
C THR A 234 -14.77 13.90 11.74
N THR A 235 -15.28 13.65 12.95
CA THR A 235 -14.89 14.38 14.15
C THR A 235 -13.70 13.68 14.79
N LYS A 236 -12.60 14.40 15.03
CA LYS A 236 -11.46 13.87 15.78
C LYS A 236 -11.77 13.94 17.28
N ILE A 237 -11.76 12.80 17.95
CA ILE A 237 -11.96 12.66 19.39
C ILE A 237 -10.62 12.27 20.01
N GLU A 238 -10.00 13.22 20.70
CA GLU A 238 -8.69 13.01 21.32
C GLU A 238 -8.79 12.00 22.48
N GLY A 239 -7.84 11.06 22.53
CA GLY A 239 -7.80 9.95 23.47
C GLY A 239 -6.59 9.05 23.24
N SER A 240 -6.52 7.93 23.97
CA SER A 240 -5.51 6.89 23.78
C SER A 240 -6.18 5.52 23.53
N PRO A 241 -6.39 5.11 22.27
CA PRO A 241 -6.06 5.83 21.03
C PRO A 241 -7.04 6.96 20.70
N THR A 242 -6.61 7.88 19.82
CA THR A 242 -7.47 8.92 19.23
C THR A 242 -8.46 8.27 18.27
N LYS A 243 -9.73 8.71 18.30
CA LYS A 243 -10.81 8.17 17.46
C LYS A 243 -11.29 9.17 16.42
N TYR A 244 -11.84 8.65 15.33
CA TYR A 244 -12.36 9.43 14.21
C TYR A 244 -13.80 9.05 13.95
N GLU A 245 -14.74 9.79 14.53
CA GLU A 245 -16.16 9.52 14.38
C GLU A 245 -16.67 10.01 13.03
N HIS A 246 -17.17 9.09 12.20
CA HIS A 246 -17.70 9.36 10.87
C HIS A 246 -18.88 10.32 10.90
N ILE A 247 -18.87 11.27 9.95
CA ILE A 247 -19.91 12.28 9.80
C ILE A 247 -20.50 12.23 8.41
N ALA A 248 -19.64 12.29 7.39
CA ALA A 248 -20.07 12.35 6.00
C ALA A 248 -19.08 11.64 5.08
N SER A 249 -19.57 11.23 3.92
CA SER A 249 -18.72 10.73 2.84
C SER A 249 -19.19 11.26 1.50
N LEU A 250 -18.29 11.91 0.78
CA LEU A 250 -18.51 12.41 -0.56
C LEU A 250 -17.92 11.41 -1.55
N ARG A 251 -18.67 11.11 -2.60
CA ARG A 251 -18.13 10.36 -3.75
C ARG A 251 -17.48 11.32 -4.73
N LEU A 252 -16.16 11.24 -4.91
CA LEU A 252 -15.43 12.26 -5.66
C LEU A 252 -15.87 12.34 -7.13
N ASP A 253 -16.33 11.24 -7.74
CA ASP A 253 -16.90 11.23 -9.09
C ASP A 253 -18.15 12.11 -9.26
N LYS A 254 -18.79 12.54 -8.17
CA LYS A 254 -19.94 13.44 -8.17
C LYS A 254 -19.60 14.89 -7.86
N TYR A 255 -18.34 15.20 -7.58
CA TYR A 255 -17.91 16.54 -7.16
C TYR A 255 -16.79 17.07 -8.07
N THR A 256 -16.80 18.39 -8.24
CA THR A 256 -15.67 19.12 -8.79
C THR A 256 -14.95 19.83 -7.64
N ALA A 257 -13.67 19.54 -7.44
CA ALA A 257 -12.84 20.21 -6.44
C ALA A 257 -12.02 21.33 -7.09
N ARG A 258 -12.07 22.55 -6.54
CA ARG A 258 -11.29 23.72 -7.01
C ARG A 258 -10.90 24.61 -5.84
N LYS A 259 -9.94 25.52 -6.04
CA LYS A 259 -9.70 26.63 -5.10
C LYS A 259 -10.95 27.52 -4.98
N TYR A 260 -11.23 28.03 -3.78
CA TYR A 260 -12.39 28.89 -3.55
C TYR A 260 -12.07 30.36 -3.87
N GLY A 261 -12.31 30.75 -5.13
CA GLY A 261 -12.11 32.14 -5.55
C GLY A 261 -10.65 32.59 -5.36
N ALA A 262 -10.45 33.67 -4.60
CA ALA A 262 -9.11 34.17 -4.24
C ALA A 262 -8.57 33.57 -2.93
N ASP A 263 -9.37 32.77 -2.21
CA ASP A 263 -8.94 32.14 -0.96
C ASP A 263 -8.11 30.90 -1.27
N GLU A 264 -6.79 31.06 -1.23
CA GLU A 264 -5.85 30.01 -1.62
C GLU A 264 -5.79 28.85 -0.61
N ASP A 265 -6.25 29.09 0.62
CA ASP A 265 -6.26 28.12 1.72
C ASP A 265 -7.56 27.28 1.79
N THR A 266 -8.48 27.45 0.83
CA THR A 266 -9.81 26.83 0.88
C THR A 266 -10.12 26.01 -0.38
N ILE A 267 -10.50 24.75 -0.18
CA ILE A 267 -11.01 23.84 -1.22
C ILE A 267 -12.52 23.96 -1.30
N HIS A 268 -13.04 24.12 -2.51
CA HIS A 268 -14.46 24.12 -2.80
C HIS A 268 -14.84 22.85 -3.56
N PHE A 269 -15.62 21.98 -2.91
CA PHE A 269 -16.24 20.79 -3.50
C PHE A 269 -17.65 21.15 -3.96
N LYS A 270 -17.79 21.40 -5.26
CA LYS A 270 -19.08 21.70 -5.88
C LYS A 270 -19.71 20.42 -6.45
N PRO A 271 -20.96 20.10 -6.13
CA PRO A 271 -21.64 18.93 -6.68
C PRO A 271 -21.88 19.09 -8.19
N SER A 272 -21.79 17.98 -8.91
CA SER A 272 -22.03 17.88 -10.36
C SER A 272 -23.45 17.37 -10.68
N GLU A 273 -24.17 16.91 -9.66
CA GLU A 273 -25.54 16.40 -9.72
C GLU A 273 -26.43 17.22 -8.77
N LEU A 274 -27.73 17.33 -9.09
CA LEU A 274 -28.71 17.99 -8.23
C LEU A 274 -28.95 17.19 -6.93
N GLY A 275 -29.21 17.89 -5.83
CA GLY A 275 -29.58 17.28 -4.55
C GLY A 275 -28.41 16.91 -3.63
N LEU A 276 -27.18 17.17 -4.04
CA LEU A 276 -26.00 17.05 -3.18
C LEU A 276 -25.59 18.41 -2.61
N PRO A 277 -25.12 18.48 -1.35
CA PRO A 277 -24.64 19.71 -0.76
C PRO A 277 -23.26 20.10 -1.28
N THR A 278 -22.97 21.39 -1.23
CA THR A 278 -21.63 21.96 -1.49
C THR A 278 -20.80 21.90 -0.22
N PHE A 279 -19.48 21.69 -0.32
CA PHE A 279 -18.60 21.77 0.85
C PHE A 279 -17.44 22.74 0.60
N ARG A 280 -17.08 23.50 1.64
CA ARG A 280 -15.83 24.29 1.69
C ARG A 280 -14.97 23.77 2.82
N LEU A 281 -13.73 23.39 2.49
CA LEU A 281 -12.71 22.89 3.43
C LEU A 281 -11.59 23.93 3.50
N LYS A 282 -11.54 24.69 4.59
CA LYS A 282 -10.51 25.70 4.84
C LYS A 282 -9.42 25.16 5.75
N SER A 283 -8.16 25.23 5.30
CA SER A 283 -7.00 24.79 6.06
C SER A 283 -6.74 25.72 7.25
N GLU A 284 -6.46 25.15 8.42
CA GLU A 284 -6.06 25.93 9.62
C GLU A 284 -4.54 26.08 9.74
N ASP A 285 -3.77 25.33 8.96
CA ASP A 285 -2.31 25.32 9.04
C ASP A 285 -1.65 26.61 8.52
N PRO A 286 -0.55 27.07 9.13
CA PRO A 286 0.31 28.07 8.55
C PRO A 286 0.81 27.61 7.17
N GLY A 287 0.46 28.34 6.11
CA GLY A 287 0.72 27.90 4.73
C GLY A 287 -0.35 26.96 4.17
N GLY A 288 -1.60 27.07 4.62
CA GLY A 288 -2.74 26.27 4.13
C GLY A 288 -2.92 26.24 2.61
N GLU A 289 -2.41 27.24 1.88
CA GLU A 289 -2.32 27.23 0.42
C GLU A 289 -1.56 26.01 -0.15
N TYR A 290 -0.51 25.55 0.54
CA TYR A 290 0.26 24.36 0.16
C TYR A 290 -0.51 23.08 0.45
N VAL A 291 -1.22 23.03 1.59
CA VAL A 291 -2.11 21.92 1.95
C VAL A 291 -3.18 21.77 0.87
N VAL A 292 -3.92 22.85 0.58
CA VAL A 292 -4.96 22.87 -0.45
C VAL A 292 -4.44 22.51 -1.84
N LYS A 293 -3.27 23.04 -2.22
CA LYS A 293 -2.65 22.70 -3.51
C LYS A 293 -2.32 21.21 -3.60
N ALA A 294 -1.82 20.60 -2.51
CA ALA A 294 -1.51 19.18 -2.47
C ALA A 294 -2.78 18.32 -2.53
N TRP A 295 -3.81 18.67 -1.76
CA TRP A 295 -5.13 18.01 -1.83
C TRP A 295 -5.75 18.05 -3.23
N LEU A 296 -5.79 19.22 -3.86
CA LEU A 296 -6.35 19.37 -5.20
C LEU A 296 -5.57 18.55 -6.24
N LYS A 297 -4.24 18.49 -6.12
CA LYS A 297 -3.39 17.65 -6.98
C LYS A 297 -3.74 16.18 -6.81
N ASP A 298 -3.89 15.70 -5.59
CA ASP A 298 -4.18 14.28 -5.33
C ASP A 298 -5.59 13.88 -5.75
N VAL A 299 -6.59 14.75 -5.57
CA VAL A 299 -7.95 14.55 -6.09
C VAL A 299 -7.96 14.46 -7.62
N GLU A 300 -7.18 15.31 -8.30
CA GLU A 300 -7.06 15.25 -9.76
C GLU A 300 -6.39 13.96 -10.24
N LEU A 301 -5.27 13.58 -9.60
CA LEU A 301 -4.55 12.34 -9.94
C LEU A 301 -5.43 11.09 -9.74
N ASP A 302 -6.20 11.03 -8.66
CA ASP A 302 -7.17 9.96 -8.41
C ASP A 302 -8.24 9.90 -9.50
N ARG A 303 -8.76 11.07 -9.91
CA ARG A 303 -9.76 11.17 -10.98
C ARG A 303 -9.23 10.68 -12.32
N GLU A 304 -8.01 11.10 -12.70
CA GLU A 304 -7.37 10.64 -13.94
C GLU A 304 -7.18 9.11 -13.95
N GLU A 305 -6.78 8.54 -12.82
CA GLU A 305 -6.59 7.11 -12.66
C GLU A 305 -7.91 6.32 -12.70
N TYR A 306 -8.94 6.85 -12.05
CA TYR A 306 -10.29 6.28 -12.09
C TYR A 306 -10.86 6.26 -13.52
N VAL A 307 -10.69 7.35 -14.28
CA VAL A 307 -11.12 7.42 -15.69
C VAL A 307 -10.34 6.43 -16.56
N SER A 308 -9.01 6.38 -16.40
CA SER A 308 -8.14 5.46 -17.15
C SER A 308 -8.50 3.99 -16.92
N SER A 309 -8.80 3.61 -15.67
CA SER A 309 -9.21 2.24 -15.32
C SER A 309 -10.58 1.83 -15.87
N ARG A 310 -11.52 2.78 -16.05
CA ARG A 310 -12.81 2.53 -16.74
C ARG A 310 -12.69 2.42 -18.26
N GLY A 311 -11.74 3.12 -18.88
CA GLY A 311 -11.51 3.10 -20.33
C GLY A 311 -11.08 1.73 -20.90
N HIS A 312 -10.71 0.77 -20.05
CA HIS A 312 -10.30 -0.59 -20.45
C HIS A 312 -11.46 -1.59 -20.59
N ILE A 313 -12.70 -1.21 -20.26
CA ILE A 313 -13.87 -2.06 -20.53
C ILE A 313 -14.40 -1.71 -21.93
N ARG A 314 -13.82 -2.31 -22.97
CA ARG A 314 -14.51 -2.38 -24.28
C ARG A 314 -15.72 -3.30 -24.11
N PRO A 315 -16.91 -2.96 -24.64
CA PRO A 315 -17.97 -3.93 -24.79
C PRO A 315 -17.44 -5.11 -25.60
N LEU A 316 -17.64 -6.33 -25.12
CA LEU A 316 -17.51 -7.53 -25.96
C LEU A 316 -18.43 -7.35 -27.16
N GLU A 317 -17.86 -7.01 -28.32
CA GLU A 317 -18.59 -7.14 -29.57
C GLU A 317 -18.96 -8.62 -29.70
N THR A 318 -20.26 -8.88 -29.64
CA THR A 318 -20.81 -10.20 -29.88
C THR A 318 -20.43 -10.62 -31.30
N PRO A 319 -19.93 -11.86 -31.52
CA PRO A 319 -19.62 -12.31 -32.86
C PRO A 319 -20.91 -12.37 -33.66
N VAL A 320 -21.01 -11.56 -34.71
CA VAL A 320 -22.06 -11.67 -35.73
C VAL A 320 -21.88 -13.03 -36.40
N HIS A 321 -22.70 -14.01 -36.03
CA HIS A 321 -22.86 -15.24 -36.79
C HIS A 321 -23.41 -14.87 -38.17
N ARG A 322 -22.53 -14.78 -39.18
CA ARG A 322 -22.92 -14.87 -40.58
C ARG A 322 -23.39 -16.29 -40.85
N ASN A 323 -24.70 -16.49 -40.80
CA ASN A 323 -25.34 -17.62 -41.47
C ASN A 323 -25.04 -17.50 -42.96
N ARG A 324 -24.23 -18.43 -43.50
CA ARG A 324 -24.22 -18.74 -44.92
C ARG A 324 -25.38 -19.70 -45.19
N ALA A 325 -26.30 -19.27 -46.04
CA ALA A 325 -27.10 -20.17 -46.86
C ALA A 325 -26.27 -20.66 -48.04
#